data_AF-A0A944C1Y4-F1
#
_entry.id   AF-A0A944C1Y4-F1
#
_cell.length_a   1.000
_cell.length_b   1.000
_cell.length_c   1.000
_cell.angle_alpha   90.00
_cell.angle_beta   90.00
_cell.angle_gamma   90.00
#
_symmetry.space_group_name_H-M   'P 1'
#
loop_
_entity.id
_entity.type
_entity.pdbx_description
1 polymer ?
#
loop_
_entity_poly.entity_id
_entity_poly.type
_entity_poly.pdbx_seq_one_letter_code
_entity_poly.pdbx_strand_id
1 'polypeptide(L)'
;PPPPPPPPPPPPPPPPTPPPAPPPHPPPPPPPPPPRPLRPPPDEIVKCGWAKGDESALDMMWYLWCGNDSPFSGRVFHTFERAVLDDKSTWAEPKNHYFDFWEDEGVARMILREFGLDPESGHIINGHTPVRAGKGESPVKADGKLFIIDGGFCKAYQKTTGIAGYTLVFNSHGLKIKAHRGFKGVNMVLKENADIESDAVQIERFERRRYIADTDEGAKLKRRIEALGELLRAYRSGEIPEKR
;
A
#
# COMPACT_ATOMS: atom_id res chain seq x y z
N PRO A 1 69.05 -58.83 -62.65
CA PRO A 1 68.27 -59.14 -61.44
C PRO A 1 67.33 -57.97 -61.16
N PRO A 2 66.01 -58.16 -61.17
CA PRO A 2 65.05 -57.09 -61.00
C PRO A 2 65.12 -56.48 -59.59
N PRO A 3 64.98 -55.15 -59.46
CA PRO A 3 65.03 -54.45 -58.17
C PRO A 3 63.83 -54.83 -57.28
N PRO A 4 64.04 -54.90 -55.94
CA PRO A 4 63.00 -55.26 -54.99
C PRO A 4 61.87 -54.21 -54.94
N PRO A 5 60.61 -54.63 -54.74
CA PRO A 5 59.48 -53.73 -54.67
C PRO A 5 59.56 -52.80 -53.44
N PRO A 6 59.08 -51.54 -53.56
CA PRO A 6 59.11 -50.59 -52.47
C PRO A 6 58.19 -51.01 -51.31
N PRO A 7 58.54 -50.67 -50.06
CA PRO A 7 57.75 -51.02 -48.89
C PRO A 7 56.40 -50.30 -48.86
N PRO A 8 55.36 -50.93 -48.29
CA PRO A 8 54.02 -50.35 -48.21
C PRO A 8 53.99 -49.09 -47.31
N PRO A 9 53.10 -48.13 -47.62
CA PRO A 9 52.97 -46.91 -46.84
C PRO A 9 52.44 -47.18 -45.42
N PRO A 10 52.79 -46.34 -44.43
CA PRO A 10 52.31 -46.49 -43.06
C PRO A 10 50.79 -46.25 -42.96
N PRO A 11 50.11 -46.87 -41.99
CA PRO A 11 48.68 -46.70 -41.79
C PRO A 11 48.33 -45.26 -41.36
N PRO A 12 47.12 -44.77 -41.70
CA PRO A 12 46.69 -43.43 -41.34
C PRO A 12 46.52 -43.27 -39.82
N PRO A 13 46.70 -42.05 -39.28
CA PRO A 13 46.52 -41.78 -37.85
C PRO A 13 45.05 -41.98 -37.43
N PRO A 14 44.80 -42.35 -36.16
CA PRO A 14 43.45 -42.50 -35.64
C PRO A 14 42.69 -41.17 -35.61
N PRO A 15 41.35 -41.20 -35.74
CA PRO A 15 40.53 -39.99 -35.72
C PRO A 15 40.58 -39.30 -34.34
N PRO A 16 40.40 -37.96 -34.29
CA PRO A 16 40.38 -37.21 -33.04
C PRO A 16 39.19 -37.60 -32.17
N THR A 17 39.41 -37.65 -30.85
CA THR A 17 38.37 -37.91 -29.86
C THR A 17 37.35 -36.77 -29.81
N PRO A 18 36.03 -37.07 -29.71
CA PRO A 18 35.01 -36.04 -29.59
C PRO A 18 35.11 -35.25 -28.28
N PRO A 19 34.68 -33.99 -28.25
CA PRO A 19 34.72 -33.16 -27.05
C PRO A 19 33.78 -33.70 -25.96
N PRO A 20 34.10 -33.47 -24.67
CA PRO A 20 33.25 -33.89 -23.55
C PRO A 20 31.90 -33.18 -23.58
N ALA A 21 30.84 -33.88 -23.17
CA ALA A 21 29.50 -33.35 -23.08
C ALA A 21 29.42 -32.18 -22.08
N PRO A 22 28.56 -31.16 -22.33
CA PRO A 22 28.36 -30.06 -21.40
C PRO A 22 27.76 -30.56 -20.07
N PRO A 23 28.06 -29.89 -18.94
CA PRO A 23 27.51 -30.27 -17.64
C PRO A 23 25.98 -30.11 -17.63
N PRO A 24 25.27 -30.96 -16.88
CA PRO A 24 23.81 -30.87 -16.77
C PRO A 24 23.39 -29.55 -16.14
N HIS A 25 22.27 -29.00 -16.61
CA HIS A 25 21.67 -27.80 -16.05
C HIS A 25 21.35 -27.99 -14.56
N PRO A 26 21.51 -26.95 -13.72
CA PRO A 26 21.11 -27.01 -12.33
C PRO A 26 19.59 -27.26 -12.23
N PRO A 27 19.14 -28.00 -11.20
CA PRO A 27 17.71 -28.22 -10.99
C PRO A 27 16.98 -26.89 -10.76
N PRO A 28 15.69 -26.80 -11.15
CA PRO A 28 14.88 -25.63 -10.89
C PRO A 28 14.80 -25.35 -9.38
N PRO A 29 14.67 -24.07 -8.98
CA PRO A 29 14.49 -23.71 -7.57
C PRO A 29 13.23 -24.39 -7.00
N PRO A 30 13.23 -24.71 -5.70
CA PRO A 30 12.04 -25.27 -5.06
C PRO A 30 10.87 -24.30 -5.17
N PRO A 31 9.62 -24.80 -5.23
CA PRO A 31 8.44 -23.95 -5.21
C PRO A 31 8.40 -23.11 -3.94
N PRO A 32 7.83 -21.89 -4.00
CA PRO A 32 7.69 -21.06 -2.81
C PRO A 32 6.88 -21.79 -1.74
N PRO A 33 7.19 -21.57 -0.45
CA PRO A 33 6.42 -22.16 0.64
C PRO A 33 4.95 -21.72 0.56
N PRO A 34 4.00 -22.56 1.03
CA PRO A 34 2.61 -22.17 1.08
C PRO A 34 2.43 -20.89 1.91
N PRO A 35 1.45 -20.03 1.57
CA PRO A 35 1.17 -18.83 2.33
C PRO A 35 0.90 -19.22 3.78
N ARG A 36 1.67 -18.62 4.70
CA ARG A 36 1.49 -18.81 6.14
C ARG A 36 0.04 -18.43 6.47
N PRO A 37 -0.69 -19.19 7.31
CA PRO A 37 -2.04 -18.80 7.70
C PRO A 37 -1.98 -17.37 8.22
N LEU A 38 -2.80 -16.49 7.63
CA LEU A 38 -2.92 -15.11 8.05
C LEU A 38 -3.24 -15.15 9.55
N ARG A 39 -2.41 -14.51 10.38
CA ARG A 39 -2.76 -14.28 11.79
C ARG A 39 -4.16 -13.66 11.83
N PRO A 40 -4.95 -13.90 12.89
CA PRO A 40 -6.21 -13.18 13.05
C PRO A 40 -5.95 -11.68 12.82
N PRO A 41 -6.84 -10.99 12.09
CA PRO A 41 -6.65 -9.58 11.78
C PRO A 41 -6.25 -8.82 13.04
N PRO A 42 -5.28 -7.89 12.97
CA PRO A 42 -4.85 -7.12 14.14
C PRO A 42 -6.02 -6.52 14.94
N ASP A 43 -7.10 -6.16 14.25
CA ASP A 43 -8.36 -5.69 14.84
C ASP A 43 -9.02 -6.71 15.80
N GLU A 44 -9.03 -8.00 15.46
CA GLU A 44 -9.58 -9.05 16.34
C GLU A 44 -8.71 -9.25 17.58
N ILE A 45 -7.39 -9.19 17.42
CA ILE A 45 -6.43 -9.31 18.52
C ILE A 45 -6.60 -8.14 19.49
N VAL A 46 -6.65 -6.91 18.97
CA VAL A 46 -6.85 -5.71 19.80
C VAL A 46 -8.20 -5.75 20.50
N LYS A 47 -9.28 -6.15 19.82
CA LYS A 47 -10.60 -6.31 20.43
C LYS A 47 -10.60 -7.37 21.53
N CYS A 48 -9.91 -8.49 21.34
CA CYS A 48 -9.80 -9.54 22.36
C CYS A 48 -8.96 -9.07 23.55
N GLY A 49 -7.84 -8.38 23.33
CA GLY A 49 -7.02 -7.80 24.39
C GLY A 49 -7.81 -6.80 25.23
N TRP A 50 -8.53 -5.87 24.59
CA TRP A 50 -9.34 -4.88 25.28
C TRP A 50 -10.56 -5.48 26.01
N ALA A 51 -11.33 -6.34 25.35
CA ALA A 51 -12.61 -6.82 25.87
C ALA A 51 -12.47 -7.99 26.84
N LYS A 52 -11.48 -8.87 26.63
CA LYS A 52 -11.34 -10.13 27.39
C LYS A 52 -10.12 -10.13 28.30
N GLY A 53 -9.17 -9.20 28.14
CA GLY A 53 -7.96 -9.15 28.95
C GLY A 53 -7.07 -10.38 28.79
N ASP A 54 -7.16 -11.07 27.65
CA ASP A 54 -6.31 -12.23 27.35
C ASP A 54 -4.84 -11.79 27.26
N GLU A 55 -3.96 -12.44 28.02
CA GLU A 55 -2.56 -12.07 28.16
C GLU A 55 -1.84 -12.04 26.80
N SER A 56 -2.05 -13.05 25.96
CA SER A 56 -1.43 -13.12 24.63
C SER A 56 -1.90 -12.01 23.69
N ALA A 57 -3.17 -11.64 23.79
CA ALA A 57 -3.74 -10.55 23.02
C ALA A 57 -3.28 -9.17 23.53
N LEU A 58 -3.10 -9.00 24.85
CA LEU A 58 -2.53 -7.80 25.46
C LEU A 58 -1.07 -7.61 25.06
N ASP A 59 -0.27 -8.66 25.12
CA ASP A 59 1.14 -8.63 24.69
C ASP A 59 1.26 -8.23 23.22
N MET A 60 0.42 -8.82 22.36
CA MET A 60 0.38 -8.45 20.95
C MET A 60 -0.11 -7.02 20.74
N MET A 61 -1.10 -6.54 21.50
CA MET A 61 -1.55 -5.15 21.43
C MET A 61 -0.43 -4.16 21.81
N TRP A 62 0.32 -4.45 22.88
CA TRP A 62 1.48 -3.66 23.28
C TRP A 62 2.59 -3.68 22.22
N TYR A 63 2.86 -4.84 21.64
CA TYR A 63 3.78 -4.97 20.52
C TYR A 63 3.31 -4.18 19.29
N LEU A 64 2.03 -4.23 18.94
CA LEU A 64 1.49 -3.45 17.83
C LEU A 64 1.59 -1.94 18.10
N TRP A 65 1.51 -1.50 19.35
CA TRP A 65 1.61 -0.09 19.71
C TRP A 65 3.06 0.44 19.73
N CYS A 66 3.98 -0.27 20.37
CA CYS A 66 5.36 0.22 20.63
C CYS A 66 6.48 -0.68 20.09
N GLY A 67 6.16 -1.83 19.49
CA GLY A 67 7.17 -2.76 18.99
C GLY A 67 7.98 -2.15 17.85
N ASN A 68 9.29 -2.37 17.86
CA ASN A 68 10.23 -1.79 16.89
C ASN A 68 9.88 -2.16 15.43
N ASP A 69 9.39 -3.38 15.22
CA ASP A 69 8.97 -3.90 13.91
C ASP A 69 7.45 -4.04 13.80
N SER A 70 6.70 -3.26 14.59
CA SER A 70 5.25 -3.26 14.51
C SER A 70 4.80 -2.84 13.10
N PRO A 71 3.85 -3.56 12.47
CA PRO A 71 3.26 -3.14 11.20
C PRO A 71 2.47 -1.83 11.31
N PHE A 72 2.14 -1.36 12.53
CA PHE A 72 1.45 -0.08 12.75
C PHE A 72 2.43 1.09 12.86
N SER A 73 3.72 0.83 13.05
CA SER A 73 4.73 1.89 13.06
C SER A 73 5.62 1.81 11.84
N GLY A 74 5.57 2.89 11.06
CA GLY A 74 6.51 3.10 9.96
C GLY A 74 7.90 3.61 10.39
N ARG A 75 8.12 3.79 11.69
CA ARG A 75 9.33 4.42 12.25
C ARG A 75 9.72 3.82 13.59
N VAL A 76 11.01 3.87 13.89
CA VAL A 76 11.51 3.68 15.26
C VAL A 76 11.18 4.95 16.06
N PHE A 77 10.72 4.79 17.30
CA PHE A 77 10.44 5.92 18.19
C PHE A 77 11.55 6.04 19.23
N HIS A 78 12.15 7.22 19.32
CA HIS A 78 13.14 7.56 20.35
C HIS A 78 12.61 8.66 21.27
N THR A 79 11.32 8.57 21.61
CA THR A 79 10.63 9.59 22.43
C THR A 79 11.29 9.73 23.80
N PHE A 80 11.74 8.62 24.39
CA PHE A 80 12.39 8.62 25.70
C PHE A 80 13.74 9.33 25.64
N GLU A 81 14.58 8.98 24.68
CA GLU A 81 15.90 9.56 24.45
C GLU A 81 15.79 11.06 24.17
N ARG A 82 14.79 11.47 23.36
CA ARG A 82 14.49 12.88 23.10
C ARG A 82 14.04 13.67 24.34
N ALA A 83 13.45 13.00 25.32
CA ALA A 83 12.95 13.62 26.54
C ALA A 83 13.99 13.66 27.67
N VAL A 84 14.92 12.70 27.70
CA VAL A 84 15.81 12.46 28.84
C VAL A 84 17.29 12.69 28.50
N LEU A 85 17.69 12.58 27.24
CA LEU A 85 19.07 12.74 26.80
C LEU A 85 19.22 13.98 25.92
N ASP A 86 20.16 14.86 26.27
CA ASP A 86 20.52 16.02 25.44
C ASP A 86 21.35 15.65 24.21
N ASP A 87 21.89 14.43 24.15
CA ASP A 87 22.67 13.94 23.01
C ASP A 87 21.77 13.67 21.80
N LYS A 88 21.75 14.63 20.88
CA LYS A 88 20.97 14.59 19.63
C LYS A 88 21.34 13.44 18.70
N SER A 89 22.51 12.82 18.86
CA SER A 89 22.88 11.64 18.05
C SER A 89 21.92 10.47 18.28
N THR A 90 21.29 10.40 19.46
CA THR A 90 20.31 9.38 19.85
C THR A 90 18.89 9.65 19.34
N TRP A 91 18.63 10.81 18.72
CA TRP A 91 17.27 11.24 18.36
C TRP A 91 16.84 10.82 16.95
N ALA A 92 17.73 10.16 16.20
CA ALA A 92 17.45 9.75 14.83
C ALA A 92 16.41 8.63 14.82
N GLU A 93 15.25 8.89 14.24
CA GLU A 93 14.15 7.93 14.11
C GLU A 93 14.11 7.40 12.67
N PRO A 94 14.87 6.34 12.35
CA PRO A 94 14.86 5.74 11.02
C PRO A 94 13.45 5.23 10.69
N LYS A 95 13.06 5.40 9.43
CA LYS A 95 11.83 4.87 8.89
C LYS A 95 12.08 3.49 8.30
N ASN A 96 11.03 2.69 8.21
CA ASN A 96 11.12 1.39 7.57
C ASN A 96 11.22 1.51 6.04
N HIS A 97 11.54 0.38 5.39
CA HIS A 97 11.76 0.32 3.93
C HIS A 97 10.57 0.77 3.08
N TYR A 98 9.36 0.77 3.63
CA TYR A 98 8.21 1.33 2.92
C TYR A 98 8.49 2.77 2.45
N PHE A 99 9.12 3.61 3.28
CA PHE A 99 9.44 5.00 2.91
C PHE A 99 10.62 5.14 1.95
N ASP A 100 11.45 4.10 1.82
CA ASP A 100 12.52 4.07 0.81
C ASP A 100 11.92 3.90 -0.61
N PHE A 101 10.77 3.22 -0.72
CA PHE A 101 10.17 2.84 -1.99
C PHE A 101 8.78 3.43 -2.26
N TRP A 102 8.19 4.20 -1.34
CA TRP A 102 6.84 4.75 -1.49
C TRP A 102 6.64 5.70 -2.68
N GLU A 103 7.72 6.15 -3.32
CA GLU A 103 7.69 6.95 -4.55
C GLU A 103 7.77 6.10 -5.81
N ASP A 104 8.04 4.81 -5.69
CA ASP A 104 8.12 3.86 -6.80
C ASP A 104 6.71 3.35 -7.16
N GLU A 105 6.29 3.58 -8.41
CA GLU A 105 4.99 3.14 -8.93
C GLU A 105 4.87 1.61 -8.96
N GLY A 106 5.94 0.90 -9.29
CA GLY A 106 5.97 -0.56 -9.32
C GLY A 106 5.73 -1.16 -7.94
N VAL A 107 6.33 -0.60 -6.91
CA VAL A 107 6.11 -0.99 -5.51
C VAL A 107 4.70 -0.64 -5.06
N ALA A 108 4.19 0.55 -5.38
CA ALA A 108 2.81 0.92 -5.07
C ALA A 108 1.79 -0.05 -5.71
N ARG A 109 1.99 -0.40 -6.99
CA ARG A 109 1.18 -1.39 -7.72
C ARG A 109 1.28 -2.78 -7.12
N MET A 110 2.48 -3.20 -6.70
CA MET A 110 2.69 -4.48 -6.02
C MET A 110 1.89 -4.53 -4.71
N ILE A 111 1.96 -3.47 -3.90
CA ILE A 111 1.18 -3.36 -2.65
C ILE A 111 -0.32 -3.46 -2.96
N LEU A 112 -0.83 -2.72 -3.93
CA LEU A 112 -2.26 -2.78 -4.30
C LEU A 112 -2.70 -4.21 -4.67
N ARG A 113 -1.90 -4.93 -5.47
CA ARG A 113 -2.20 -6.33 -5.83
C ARG A 113 -2.21 -7.26 -4.62
N GLU A 114 -1.27 -7.09 -3.68
CA GLU A 114 -1.19 -7.91 -2.46
C GLU A 114 -2.44 -7.77 -1.59
N PHE A 115 -3.06 -6.58 -1.59
CA PHE A 115 -4.33 -6.31 -0.91
C PHE A 115 -5.58 -6.71 -1.74
N GLY A 116 -5.40 -7.35 -2.90
CA GLY A 116 -6.49 -7.73 -3.79
C GLY A 116 -7.16 -6.57 -4.51
N LEU A 117 -6.51 -5.40 -4.57
CA LEU A 117 -6.99 -4.21 -5.26
C LEU A 117 -6.45 -4.16 -6.70
N ASP A 118 -7.21 -3.52 -7.59
CA ASP A 118 -6.76 -3.26 -8.95
C ASP A 118 -5.64 -2.20 -8.95
N PRO A 119 -4.43 -2.50 -9.43
CA PRO A 119 -3.34 -1.54 -9.48
C PRO A 119 -3.56 -0.39 -10.49
N GLU A 120 -4.49 -0.52 -11.45
CA GLU A 120 -4.78 0.56 -12.40
C GLU A 120 -5.67 1.63 -11.77
N SER A 121 -6.74 1.24 -11.08
CA SER A 121 -7.69 2.16 -10.44
C SER A 121 -7.47 2.38 -8.93
N GLY A 122 -6.65 1.56 -8.30
CA GLY A 122 -6.38 1.59 -6.86
C GLY A 122 -5.37 2.67 -6.47
N HIS A 123 -5.55 3.24 -5.29
CA HIS A 123 -4.73 4.32 -4.76
C HIS A 123 -4.39 4.08 -3.28
N ILE A 124 -3.19 4.46 -2.86
CA ILE A 124 -2.70 4.40 -1.49
C ILE A 124 -2.86 5.77 -0.84
N ILE A 125 -3.55 5.85 0.29
CA ILE A 125 -3.74 7.11 1.03
C ILE A 125 -2.94 7.06 2.33
N ASN A 126 -1.87 7.85 2.40
CA ASN A 126 -1.05 7.98 3.60
C ASN A 126 -1.50 9.16 4.45
N GLY A 127 -2.07 8.85 5.61
CA GLY A 127 -2.39 9.84 6.64
C GLY A 127 -1.20 10.23 7.51
N HIS A 128 -1.34 11.32 8.27
CA HIS A 128 -0.46 11.72 9.39
C HIS A 128 1.01 11.97 9.05
N THR A 129 1.38 11.96 7.77
CA THR A 129 2.74 12.30 7.30
C THR A 129 2.72 13.74 6.78
N PRO A 130 3.42 14.69 7.43
CA PRO A 130 3.36 16.09 7.02
C PRO A 130 4.08 16.29 5.68
N VAL A 131 3.42 16.96 4.73
CA VAL A 131 4.01 17.27 3.41
C VAL A 131 4.77 18.58 3.51
N ARG A 132 6.09 18.57 3.24
CA ARG A 132 6.92 19.77 3.29
C ARG A 132 6.81 20.57 1.99
N ALA A 133 5.62 21.12 1.71
CA ALA A 133 5.34 21.88 0.48
C ALA A 133 6.33 23.03 0.25
N GLY A 134 6.74 23.75 1.31
CA GLY A 134 7.77 24.80 1.22
C GLY A 134 9.16 24.32 0.78
N LYS A 135 9.43 23.01 0.78
CA LYS A 135 10.65 22.39 0.25
C LYS A 135 10.44 21.74 -1.13
N GLY A 136 9.29 21.98 -1.77
CA GLY A 136 8.93 21.40 -3.07
C GLY A 136 8.40 19.97 -3.01
N GLU A 137 8.07 19.45 -1.82
CA GLU A 137 7.50 18.11 -1.71
C GLU A 137 6.06 18.08 -2.24
N SER A 138 5.79 17.14 -3.15
CA SER A 138 4.47 16.90 -3.71
C SER A 138 3.63 15.97 -2.81
N PRO A 139 2.32 16.25 -2.59
CA PRO A 139 1.41 15.33 -1.94
C PRO A 139 1.02 14.14 -2.82
N VAL A 140 1.36 14.18 -4.12
CA VAL A 140 1.18 13.10 -5.09
C VAL A 140 2.54 12.43 -5.33
N LYS A 141 2.60 11.12 -5.13
CA LYS A 141 3.78 10.27 -5.31
C LYS A 141 3.45 9.04 -6.15
N ALA A 142 4.48 8.28 -6.55
CA ALA A 142 4.34 7.00 -7.26
C ALA A 142 3.43 7.12 -8.50
N ASP A 143 3.71 8.12 -9.35
CA ASP A 143 2.93 8.44 -10.56
C ASP A 143 1.40 8.49 -10.35
N GLY A 144 0.96 9.09 -9.24
CA GLY A 144 -0.47 9.22 -8.92
C GLY A 144 -1.08 8.00 -8.25
N LYS A 145 -0.28 7.01 -7.82
CA LYS A 145 -0.77 5.85 -7.05
C LYS A 145 -0.76 6.09 -5.55
N LEU A 146 -0.01 7.07 -5.05
CA LEU A 146 0.07 7.38 -3.63
C LEU A 146 -0.22 8.85 -3.34
N PHE A 147 -1.10 9.11 -2.37
CA PHE A 147 -1.44 10.45 -1.91
C PHE A 147 -1.15 10.61 -0.42
N ILE A 148 -0.52 11.72 -0.07
CA ILE A 148 -0.27 12.09 1.32
C ILE A 148 -1.31 13.12 1.76
N ILE A 149 -1.96 12.84 2.88
CA ILE A 149 -2.89 13.75 3.54
C ILE A 149 -2.46 13.98 4.99
N ASP A 150 -2.38 15.25 5.37
CA ASP A 150 -1.99 15.68 6.72
C ASP A 150 -3.06 16.58 7.39
N GLY A 151 -4.18 16.81 6.71
CA GLY A 151 -5.36 17.48 7.25
C GLY A 151 -5.22 19.01 7.25
N GLY A 152 -6.14 19.70 6.57
CA GLY A 152 -6.04 21.12 6.24
C GLY A 152 -6.11 22.17 7.35
N PHE A 153 -6.08 21.80 8.64
CA PHE A 153 -6.29 22.74 9.76
C PHE A 153 -5.36 22.54 10.95
N CYS A 154 -4.35 21.69 10.84
CA CYS A 154 -3.44 21.46 11.95
C CYS A 154 -2.49 22.66 12.14
N LYS A 155 -2.71 23.46 13.20
CA LYS A 155 -1.85 24.61 13.56
C LYS A 155 -0.38 24.20 13.74
N ALA A 156 -0.10 22.97 14.19
CA ALA A 156 1.26 22.50 14.43
C ALA A 156 2.08 22.33 13.15
N TYR A 157 1.44 22.00 12.01
CA TYR A 157 2.14 21.75 10.75
C TYR A 157 2.42 23.01 9.93
N GLN A 158 1.64 24.08 10.13
CA GLN A 158 1.80 25.35 9.40
C GLN A 158 3.21 25.95 9.47
N LYS A 159 3.90 25.81 10.62
CA LYS A 159 5.28 26.29 10.79
C LYS A 159 6.30 25.50 9.97
N THR A 160 6.01 24.24 9.66
CA THR A 160 6.96 23.31 9.03
C THR A 160 6.72 23.15 7.52
N THR A 161 5.47 23.25 7.07
CA THR A 161 5.06 22.94 5.70
C THR A 161 4.79 24.17 4.85
N GLY A 162 4.51 25.33 5.47
CA GLY A 162 4.16 26.59 4.78
C GLY A 162 2.67 26.67 4.36
N ILE A 163 1.92 25.59 4.53
CA ILE A 163 0.48 25.50 4.27
C ILE A 163 -0.22 24.83 5.48
N ALA A 164 -1.54 24.90 5.56
CA ALA A 164 -2.32 24.29 6.63
C ALA A 164 -2.53 22.77 6.45
N GLY A 165 -2.27 22.24 5.26
CA GLY A 165 -2.25 20.81 4.95
C GLY A 165 -2.98 20.47 3.65
N TYR A 166 -3.01 19.18 3.30
CA TYR A 166 -3.70 18.62 2.16
C TYR A 166 -4.89 17.77 2.59
N THR A 167 -6.00 17.91 1.85
CA THR A 167 -7.20 17.08 2.00
C THR A 167 -7.50 16.39 0.66
N LEU A 168 -7.79 15.10 0.72
CA LEU A 168 -8.31 14.34 -0.42
C LEU A 168 -9.84 14.42 -0.43
N VAL A 169 -10.40 14.80 -1.58
CA VAL A 169 -11.84 14.86 -1.82
C VAL A 169 -12.20 13.81 -2.86
N PHE A 170 -12.90 12.77 -2.42
CA PHE A 170 -13.55 11.78 -3.29
C PHE A 170 -15.03 12.08 -3.43
N ASN A 171 -15.54 12.12 -4.66
CA ASN A 171 -16.97 12.20 -4.92
C ASN A 171 -17.36 11.38 -6.15
N SER A 172 -18.65 11.39 -6.52
CA SER A 172 -19.16 10.58 -7.64
C SER A 172 -18.57 10.94 -9.02
N HIS A 173 -17.82 12.03 -9.14
CA HIS A 173 -17.19 12.48 -10.39
C HIS A 173 -15.67 12.26 -10.42
N GLY A 174 -15.04 11.92 -9.30
CA GLY A 174 -13.60 11.66 -9.25
C GLY A 174 -12.93 12.09 -7.96
N LEU A 175 -11.62 12.30 -8.07
CA LEU A 175 -10.70 12.54 -6.97
C LEU A 175 -9.98 13.89 -7.14
N LYS A 176 -9.92 14.68 -6.07
CA LYS A 176 -9.18 15.95 -6.04
C LYS A 176 -8.37 16.07 -4.76
N ILE A 177 -7.18 16.67 -4.85
CA ILE A 177 -6.42 17.11 -3.68
C ILE A 177 -6.60 18.61 -3.53
N LYS A 178 -6.96 19.04 -2.33
CA LYS A 178 -7.01 20.45 -1.96
C LYS A 178 -5.86 20.79 -1.02
N ALA A 179 -5.06 21.78 -1.40
CA ALA A 179 -4.14 22.44 -0.48
C ALA A 179 -4.92 23.48 0.33
N HIS A 180 -4.70 23.54 1.63
CA HIS A 180 -5.29 24.55 2.50
C HIS A 180 -4.21 25.53 2.93
N ARG A 181 -4.44 26.84 2.82
CA ARG A 181 -3.55 27.87 3.36
C ARG A 181 -3.96 28.25 4.79
N GLY A 182 -2.98 28.60 5.63
CA GLY A 182 -3.25 29.02 7.01
C GLY A 182 -3.91 30.39 7.08
N PHE A 183 -4.80 30.60 8.06
CA PHE A 183 -5.42 31.90 8.32
C PHE A 183 -4.40 32.86 8.94
N LYS A 184 -4.10 33.97 8.27
CA LYS A 184 -3.26 35.06 8.81
C LYS A 184 -4.02 36.01 9.77
N GLY A 185 -5.29 35.72 10.07
CA GLY A 185 -6.15 36.45 11.01
C GLY A 185 -7.36 37.11 10.35
N VAL A 186 -8.42 37.37 11.15
CA VAL A 186 -9.72 37.91 10.68
C VAL A 186 -9.55 39.25 9.94
N ASN A 187 -8.66 40.12 10.42
CA ASN A 187 -8.40 41.42 9.79
C ASN A 187 -7.75 41.32 8.40
N MET A 188 -6.92 40.32 8.12
CA MET A 188 -6.32 40.12 6.79
C MET A 188 -7.35 39.53 5.82
N VAL A 189 -8.17 38.58 6.28
CA VAL A 189 -9.25 37.99 5.47
C VAL A 189 -10.26 39.06 5.03
N LEU A 190 -10.65 39.95 5.95
CA LEU A 190 -11.58 41.05 5.65
C LEU A 190 -10.96 42.15 4.78
N LYS A 191 -9.64 42.42 4.90
CA LYS A 191 -8.96 43.47 4.11
C LYS A 191 -8.58 43.02 2.71
N GLU A 192 -8.08 41.80 2.58
CA GLU A 192 -7.53 41.29 1.31
C GLU A 192 -8.63 40.65 0.44
N ASN A 193 -9.88 40.55 0.93
CA ASN A 193 -10.90 39.66 0.35
C ASN A 193 -10.28 38.29 0.04
N ALA A 194 -9.37 37.84 0.91
CA ALA A 194 -8.68 36.57 0.78
C ALA A 194 -9.71 35.49 1.09
N ASP A 195 -10.56 35.22 0.10
CA ASP A 195 -11.29 33.98 -0.01
C ASP A 195 -10.28 32.84 0.15
N ILE A 196 -10.75 31.70 0.68
CA ILE A 196 -9.88 30.57 0.98
C ILE A 196 -9.28 30.08 -0.35
N GLU A 197 -8.11 30.61 -0.72
CA GLU A 197 -7.32 30.17 -1.86
C GLU A 197 -6.81 28.77 -1.52
N SER A 198 -7.69 27.79 -1.76
CA SER A 198 -7.36 26.38 -1.75
C SER A 198 -7.02 26.00 -3.18
N ASP A 199 -5.73 25.85 -3.44
CA ASP A 199 -5.25 25.30 -4.71
C ASP A 199 -5.77 23.86 -4.81
N ALA A 200 -6.61 23.59 -5.81
CA ALA A 200 -7.21 22.29 -6.04
C ALA A 200 -6.61 21.63 -7.27
N VAL A 201 -6.00 20.47 -7.07
CA VAL A 201 -5.46 19.64 -8.15
C VAL A 201 -6.45 18.51 -8.42
N GLN A 202 -7.00 18.47 -9.64
CA GLN A 202 -7.78 17.32 -10.09
C GLN A 202 -6.82 16.16 -10.33
N ILE A 203 -7.06 15.06 -9.64
CA ILE A 203 -6.19 13.87 -9.71
C ILE A 203 -6.78 12.86 -10.70
N GLU A 204 -8.05 12.53 -10.52
CA GLU A 204 -8.74 11.55 -11.36
C GLU A 204 -10.13 12.08 -11.67
N ARG A 205 -10.57 11.93 -12.91
CA ARG A 205 -11.94 12.22 -13.33
C ARG A 205 -12.56 10.96 -13.87
N PHE A 206 -13.68 10.55 -13.28
CA PHE A 206 -14.41 9.38 -13.78
C PHE A 206 -15.12 9.73 -15.08
N GLU A 207 -15.04 8.82 -16.06
CA GLU A 207 -15.74 8.96 -17.35
C GLU A 207 -17.25 9.08 -17.17
N ARG A 208 -17.80 8.29 -16.23
CA ARG A 208 -19.21 8.32 -15.83
C ARG A 208 -19.32 8.52 -14.32
N ARG A 209 -20.46 9.09 -13.91
CA ARG A 209 -20.78 9.25 -12.49
C ARG A 209 -20.84 7.87 -11.81
N ARG A 210 -20.12 7.69 -10.70
CA ARG A 210 -20.21 6.48 -9.86
C ARG A 210 -21.38 6.59 -8.89
N TYR A 211 -22.15 5.53 -8.76
CA TYR A 211 -23.28 5.41 -7.84
C TYR A 211 -22.96 4.40 -6.73
N ILE A 212 -23.77 4.41 -5.66
CA ILE A 212 -23.68 3.40 -4.59
C ILE A 212 -23.77 1.99 -5.17
N ALA A 213 -24.58 1.81 -6.21
CA ALA A 213 -24.76 0.54 -6.92
C ALA A 213 -23.50 -0.01 -7.62
N ASP A 214 -22.48 0.83 -7.83
CA ASP A 214 -21.16 0.47 -8.39
C ASP A 214 -20.11 0.16 -7.30
N THR A 215 -20.49 0.21 -6.01
CA THR A 215 -19.60 -0.11 -4.88
C THR A 215 -19.80 -1.54 -4.38
N ASP A 216 -18.85 -2.06 -3.59
CA ASP A 216 -18.96 -3.38 -2.95
C ASP A 216 -20.20 -3.45 -2.04
N GLU A 217 -20.51 -2.37 -1.32
CA GLU A 217 -21.73 -2.25 -0.53
C GLU A 217 -22.98 -2.25 -1.41
N GLY A 218 -22.93 -1.61 -2.58
CA GLY A 218 -23.97 -1.70 -3.59
C GLY A 218 -24.25 -3.13 -4.04
N ALA A 219 -23.20 -3.92 -4.27
CA ALA A 219 -23.33 -5.33 -4.63
C ALA A 219 -23.93 -6.17 -3.49
N LYS A 220 -23.57 -5.88 -2.22
CA LYS A 220 -24.19 -6.52 -1.05
C LYS A 220 -25.67 -6.15 -0.93
N LEU A 221 -26.03 -4.88 -1.14
CA LEU A 221 -27.41 -4.40 -1.11
C LEU A 221 -28.26 -5.04 -2.20
N LYS A 222 -27.75 -5.15 -3.44
CA LYS A 222 -28.45 -5.84 -4.55
C LYS A 222 -28.74 -7.30 -4.22
N ARG A 223 -27.74 -8.05 -3.76
CA ARG A 223 -27.92 -9.45 -3.32
C ARG A 223 -28.96 -9.57 -2.20
N ARG A 224 -28.97 -8.64 -1.25
CA ARG A 224 -29.98 -8.61 -0.18
C ARG A 224 -31.39 -8.35 -0.72
N ILE A 225 -31.54 -7.45 -1.69
CA ILE A 225 -32.83 -7.17 -2.34
C ILE A 225 -33.33 -8.41 -3.07
N GLU A 226 -32.46 -9.08 -3.83
CA GLU A 226 -32.79 -10.32 -4.55
C GLU A 226 -33.25 -11.41 -3.59
N ALA A 227 -32.48 -11.67 -2.53
CA ALA A 227 -32.81 -12.66 -1.51
C ALA A 227 -34.13 -12.35 -0.79
N LEU A 228 -34.38 -11.09 -0.44
CA LEU A 228 -35.67 -10.68 0.16
C LEU A 228 -36.83 -10.82 -0.83
N GLY A 229 -36.58 -10.58 -2.12
CA GLY A 229 -37.57 -10.79 -3.18
C GLY A 229 -37.92 -12.27 -3.36
N GLU A 230 -36.92 -13.16 -3.32
CA GLU A 230 -37.12 -14.61 -3.33
C GLU A 230 -37.89 -15.09 -2.11
N LEU A 231 -37.50 -14.62 -0.93
CA LEU A 231 -38.20 -14.92 0.33
C LEU A 231 -39.67 -14.51 0.26
N LEU A 232 -39.95 -13.29 -0.21
CA LEU A 232 -41.32 -12.80 -0.37
C LEU A 232 -42.12 -13.62 -1.37
N ARG A 233 -41.51 -14.07 -2.47
CA ARG A 233 -42.16 -14.96 -3.45
C ARG A 233 -42.51 -16.30 -2.82
N ALA A 234 -41.57 -16.91 -2.10
CA ALA A 234 -41.79 -18.20 -1.43
C ALA A 234 -42.87 -18.13 -0.35
N TYR A 235 -42.98 -17.01 0.38
CA TYR A 235 -44.10 -16.77 1.29
C TYR A 235 -45.44 -16.66 0.56
N ARG A 236 -45.49 -15.94 -0.57
CA ARG A 236 -46.72 -15.72 -1.35
C ARG A 236 -47.17 -16.97 -2.11
N SER A 237 -46.25 -17.83 -2.54
CA SER A 237 -46.55 -19.11 -3.19
C SER A 237 -46.90 -20.22 -2.20
N GLY A 238 -46.67 -19.99 -0.90
CA GLY A 238 -46.91 -20.98 0.15
C GLY A 238 -45.81 -22.03 0.30
N GLU A 239 -44.68 -21.88 -0.40
CA GLU A 239 -43.48 -22.73 -0.24
C GLU A 239 -42.87 -22.59 1.15
N ILE A 240 -42.94 -21.40 1.74
CA ILE A 240 -42.56 -21.14 3.12
C ILE A 240 -43.83 -20.79 3.92
N PRO A 241 -44.18 -21.58 4.95
CA PRO A 241 -45.34 -21.30 5.76
C PRO A 241 -45.11 -20.08 6.66
N GLU A 242 -46.14 -19.27 6.84
CA GLU A 242 -46.19 -18.31 7.95
C GLU A 242 -46.14 -19.06 9.27
N LYS A 243 -45.12 -18.80 10.09
CA LYS A 243 -45.13 -19.23 11.48
C LYS A 243 -46.21 -18.42 12.21
N ARG A 244 -47.26 -19.10 12.65
CA ARG A 244 -48.17 -18.61 13.68
C ARG A 244 -47.48 -18.55 15.03
#